data_AF-R1CTW4-F1
#
_entry.id   AF-R1CTW4-F1
#
_cell.length_a   1.000
_cell.length_b   1.000
_cell.length_c   1.000
_cell.angle_alpha   90.00
_cell.angle_beta   90.00
_cell.angle_gamma   90.00
#
_symmetry.space_group_name_H-M   'P 1'
#
loop_
_entity.id
_entity.type
_entity.pdbx_description
1 polymer ?
#
loop_
_entity_poly.entity_id
_entity_poly.type
_entity_poly.pdbx_seq_one_letter_code
_entity_poly.pdbx_strand_id
1 'polypeptide(L)'
;MHNEYKRTCKESGHNIKVLTQMKANFHKRIGSPDAIIIFTSTVSHKMVQSAIKKAKKKNIPIIRSHTSSKSALKNIINKLEKKVSN
;
A
#
# COMPACT_ATOMS: atom_id res chain seq x y z
N MET A 1 -8.55 -12.52 0.24
CA MET A 1 -7.79 -11.33 0.72
C MET A 1 -7.80 -10.15 -0.24
N HIS A 2 -7.33 -10.26 -1.49
CA HIS A 2 -7.28 -9.10 -2.44
C HIS A 2 -8.62 -8.36 -2.62
N ASN A 3 -9.70 -9.13 -2.85
CA ASN A 3 -11.04 -8.56 -3.06
C ASN A 3 -11.61 -7.95 -1.78
N GLU A 4 -11.24 -8.49 -0.63
CA GLU A 4 -11.69 -8.01 0.67
C GLU A 4 -11.06 -6.65 1.02
N TYR A 5 -9.77 -6.47 0.74
CA TYR A 5 -9.12 -5.17 0.89
C TYR A 5 -9.74 -4.13 -0.03
N LYS A 6 -9.95 -4.49 -1.30
CA LYS A 6 -10.57 -3.58 -2.28
C LYS A 6 -11.95 -3.15 -1.83
N ARG A 7 -12.78 -4.10 -1.38
CA ARG A 7 -14.12 -3.83 -0.88
C ARG A 7 -14.09 -2.91 0.34
N THR A 8 -13.27 -3.25 1.34
CA THR A 8 -13.16 -2.48 2.58
C THR A 8 -12.74 -1.03 2.32
N CYS A 9 -11.73 -0.82 1.46
CA CYS A 9 -11.27 0.54 1.16
C CYS A 9 -12.27 1.30 0.27
N LYS A 10 -12.93 0.62 -0.68
CA LYS A 10 -13.94 1.25 -1.54
C LYS A 10 -15.16 1.73 -0.76
N GLU A 11 -15.59 0.97 0.26
CA GLU A 11 -16.67 1.38 1.18
C GLU A 11 -16.31 2.67 1.94
N SER A 12 -15.01 2.94 2.17
CA SER A 12 -14.48 4.17 2.77
C SER A 12 -14.09 5.25 1.74
N GLY A 13 -14.44 5.10 0.46
CA GLY A 13 -14.13 6.07 -0.58
C GLY A 13 -12.69 6.01 -1.13
N HIS A 14 -11.88 5.03 -0.71
CA HIS A 14 -10.49 4.90 -1.15
C HIS A 14 -10.33 3.92 -2.30
N ASN A 15 -9.63 4.36 -3.34
CA ASN A 15 -9.23 3.49 -4.44
C ASN A 15 -7.87 2.85 -4.15
N ILE A 16 -7.83 1.52 -4.06
CA ILE A 16 -6.59 0.79 -3.77
C ILE A 16 -6.15 -0.14 -4.90
N LYS A 17 -4.84 -0.33 -5.00
CA LYS A 17 -4.22 -1.32 -5.87
C LYS A 17 -3.35 -2.27 -5.06
N VAL A 18 -3.75 -3.54 -5.03
CA VAL A 18 -3.01 -4.59 -4.31
C VAL A 18 -2.02 -5.27 -5.26
N LEU A 19 -0.74 -5.27 -4.90
CA LEU A 19 0.35 -5.88 -5.66
C LEU A 19 1.05 -6.94 -4.79
N THR A 20 0.84 -8.22 -5.10
CA THR A 20 1.41 -9.35 -4.33
C THR A 20 2.53 -10.09 -5.03
N GLN A 21 2.81 -9.75 -6.29
CA GLN A 21 3.82 -10.43 -7.10
C GLN A 21 4.70 -9.42 -7.83
N MET A 22 5.99 -9.76 -7.92
CA MET A 22 6.96 -9.03 -8.74
C MET A 22 6.70 -9.37 -10.21
N LYS A 23 6.23 -8.39 -10.99
CA LYS A 23 6.10 -8.51 -12.46
C LYS A 23 7.16 -7.64 -13.12
N ALA A 24 7.53 -7.93 -14.37
CA ALA A 24 8.57 -7.17 -15.11
C ALA A 24 8.33 -5.65 -15.11
N ASN A 25 7.06 -5.22 -15.10
CA ASN A 25 6.65 -3.82 -15.05
C ASN A 25 6.21 -3.34 -13.65
N PHE A 26 6.69 -3.95 -12.56
CA PHE A 26 6.25 -3.66 -11.18
C PHE A 26 6.27 -2.16 -10.85
N HIS A 27 7.36 -1.46 -11.18
CA HIS A 27 7.48 -0.02 -10.94
C HIS A 27 6.43 0.83 -11.69
N LYS A 28 6.05 0.42 -12.91
CA LYS A 28 4.97 1.05 -13.67
C LYS A 28 3.61 0.73 -13.03
N ARG A 29 3.43 -0.52 -12.56
CA ARG A 29 2.19 -0.96 -11.91
C ARG A 29 1.90 -0.22 -10.61
N ILE A 30 2.92 0.19 -9.85
CA ILE A 30 2.75 1.05 -8.66
C ILE A 30 1.98 2.34 -9.02
N GLY A 31 2.29 2.97 -10.15
CA GLY A 31 1.65 4.22 -10.56
C GLY A 31 2.13 5.42 -9.75
N SER A 32 1.19 6.28 -9.34
CA SER A 32 1.42 7.48 -8.52
C SER A 32 0.37 7.55 -7.39
N PRO A 33 0.41 6.63 -6.41
CA PRO A 33 -0.53 6.65 -5.29
C PRO A 33 -0.17 7.73 -4.27
N ASP A 34 -1.15 8.14 -3.47
CA ASP A 34 -0.96 9.07 -2.34
C ASP A 34 -0.14 8.45 -1.20
N ALA A 35 -0.21 7.13 -1.05
CA ALA A 35 0.58 6.37 -0.09
C ALA A 35 0.84 4.94 -0.57
N ILE A 36 1.94 4.33 -0.11
CA ILE A 36 2.25 2.92 -0.34
C ILE A 36 2.28 2.17 0.99
N ILE A 37 1.46 1.13 1.12
CA ILE A 37 1.44 0.23 2.27
C ILE A 37 2.23 -1.04 1.90
N ILE A 38 3.23 -1.38 2.71
CA ILE A 38 4.08 -2.57 2.54
C ILE A 38 3.86 -3.51 3.72
N PHE A 39 3.30 -4.69 3.44
CA PHE A 39 3.22 -5.77 4.42
C PHE A 39 4.52 -6.56 4.47
N THR A 40 5.42 -6.24 5.40
CA THR A 40 6.82 -6.70 5.40
C THR A 40 6.99 -8.20 5.59
N SER A 41 6.00 -8.90 6.16
CA SER A 41 6.00 -10.36 6.33
C SER A 41 5.68 -11.14 5.06
N THR A 42 5.07 -10.52 4.04
CA THR A 42 4.53 -11.23 2.87
C THR A 42 5.13 -10.79 1.54
N VAL A 43 6.05 -9.82 1.55
CA VAL A 43 6.65 -9.26 0.33
C VAL A 43 8.12 -9.64 0.22
N SER A 44 8.59 -9.88 -1.01
CA SER A 44 10.01 -10.12 -1.24
C SER A 44 10.85 -8.85 -1.06
N HIS A 45 12.12 -9.01 -0.67
CA HIS A 45 13.07 -7.89 -0.59
C HIS A 45 13.14 -7.07 -1.89
N LYS A 46 13.09 -7.74 -3.06
CA LYS A 46 13.09 -7.06 -4.37
C LYS A 46 11.87 -6.14 -4.55
N MET A 47 10.68 -6.55 -4.10
CA MET A 47 9.48 -5.72 -4.15
C MET A 47 9.59 -4.51 -3.22
N VAL A 48 10.10 -4.72 -2.00
CA VAL A 48 10.31 -3.64 -1.02
C VAL A 48 11.27 -2.60 -1.57
N GLN A 49 12.43 -3.02 -2.09
CA GLN A 49 13.42 -2.11 -2.66
C GLN A 49 12.86 -1.32 -3.84
N SER A 50 12.11 -1.99 -4.73
CA SER A 50 11.48 -1.35 -5.88
C SER A 50 10.43 -0.31 -5.47
N ALA A 51 9.61 -0.63 -4.46
CA ALA A 51 8.62 0.29 -3.91
C ALA A 51 9.27 1.50 -3.23
N ILE A 52 10.32 1.28 -2.43
CA ILE A 52 11.08 2.36 -1.77
C ILE A 52 11.71 3.30 -2.80
N LYS A 53 12.36 2.75 -3.83
CA LYS A 53 12.98 3.55 -4.89
C LYS A 53 11.96 4.43 -5.60
N LYS A 54 10.80 3.88 -5.95
CA LYS A 54 9.70 4.63 -6.58
C LYS A 54 9.18 5.72 -5.66
N ALA A 55 8.93 5.38 -4.40
CA ALA A 55 8.39 6.29 -3.40
C ALA A 55 9.31 7.48 -3.17
N LYS A 56 10.62 7.24 -2.98
CA LYS A 56 11.63 8.31 -2.88
C LYS A 56 11.64 9.22 -4.10
N LYS A 57 11.63 8.65 -5.31
CA LYS A 57 11.64 9.44 -6.56
C LYS A 57 10.40 10.33 -6.73
N LYS A 58 9.27 9.99 -6.10
CA LYS A 58 7.99 10.68 -6.24
C LYS A 58 7.50 11.32 -4.94
N ASN A 59 8.32 11.36 -3.90
CA ASN A 59 7.94 11.80 -2.54
C ASN A 59 6.64 11.18 -2.03
N ILE A 60 6.45 9.88 -2.29
CA ILE A 60 5.27 9.15 -1.82
C ILE A 60 5.57 8.59 -0.42
N PRO A 61 4.71 8.83 0.58
CA PRO A 61 4.87 8.24 1.91
C PRO A 61 4.74 6.72 1.88
N ILE A 62 5.62 6.05 2.64
CA ILE A 62 5.62 4.59 2.79
C ILE A 62 5.20 4.25 4.21
N ILE A 63 4.23 3.34 4.33
CA ILE A 63 3.81 2.76 5.60
C ILE A 63 4.16 1.28 5.59
N ARG A 64 4.91 0.85 6.60
CA ARG A 64 5.27 -0.56 6.77
C ARG A 64 4.38 -1.17 7.85
N SER A 65 3.86 -2.35 7.58
CA SER A 65 3.11 -3.15 8.55
C SER A 65 3.66 -4.57 8.54
N HIS A 66 3.88 -5.14 9.71
CA HIS A 66 4.30 -6.53 9.79
C HIS A 66 3.11 -7.50 9.57
N THR A 67 1.89 -7.06 9.85
CA THR A 67 0.69 -7.90 9.74
C THR A 67 -0.13 -7.51 8.52
N SER A 68 -0.53 -8.49 7.71
CA SER A 68 -1.44 -8.34 6.55
C SER A 68 -2.88 -8.72 6.90
N SER A 69 -3.36 -8.39 8.10
CA SER A 69 -4.76 -8.64 8.45
C SER A 69 -5.65 -7.50 7.92
N LYS A 70 -6.95 -7.77 7.78
CA LYS A 70 -7.94 -6.73 7.46
C LYS A 70 -7.96 -5.62 8.51
N SER A 71 -7.84 -5.97 9.79
CA SER A 71 -7.78 -5.01 10.90
C SER A 71 -6.55 -4.12 10.83
N ALA A 72 -5.37 -4.68 10.49
CA ALA A 72 -4.16 -3.89 10.28
C ALA A 72 -4.33 -2.90 9.13
N LEU A 73 -4.90 -3.33 8.00
CA LEU A 73 -5.20 -2.45 6.88
C LEU A 73 -6.15 -1.31 7.29
N LYS A 74 -7.27 -1.63 7.95
CA LYS A 74 -8.24 -0.62 8.42
C LYS A 74 -7.60 0.39 9.35
N ASN A 75 -6.78 -0.05 10.29
CA ASN A 75 -6.07 0.85 11.21
C ASN A 75 -5.11 1.79 10.47
N ILE A 76 -4.44 1.31 9.41
CA ILE A 76 -3.54 2.16 8.61
C ILE A 76 -4.35 3.20 7.82
N ILE A 77 -5.45 2.81 7.19
CA ILE A 77 -6.33 3.73 6.45
C ILE A 77 -6.90 4.80 7.39
N ASN A 78 -7.44 4.41 8.55
CA ASN A 78 -7.95 5.37 9.53
C ASN A 78 -6.88 6.37 10.00
N LYS A 79 -5.62 5.94 10.14
CA LYS A 79 -4.50 6.83 10.48
C LYS A 79 -4.14 7.78 9.35
N LEU A 80 -4.28 7.34 8.09
CA LEU A 80 -4.06 8.18 6.92
C LEU A 80 -5.14 9.26 6.80
N GLU A 81 -6.40 8.90 6.98
CA GLU A 81 -7.53 9.86 6.94
C GLU A 81 -7.39 10.95 8.00
N LYS A 82 -7.08 10.56 9.25
CA LYS A 82 -6.89 11.52 10.35
C LYS A 82 -5.74 12.50 10.13
N LYS A 83 -4.73 12.13 9.34
CA LYS A 83 -3.64 13.03 8.97
C LYS A 83 -4.01 14.05 7.89
N VAL A 84 -5.08 13.80 7.13
CA VAL A 84 -5.58 14.71 6.09
C VAL A 84 -6.55 15.73 6.67
N SER A 85 -7.27 15.39 7.74
CA SER A 85 -8.27 16.25 8.39
C SER A 85 -7.72 17.25 9.42
N ASN A 86 -6.39 17.40 9.54
CA ASN A 86 -5.75 18.20 10.59
C ASN A 86 -4.64 19.09 10.02
#